data_AF-K1T2N6-F1
#
_entry.id   AF-K1T2N6-F1
#
_cell.length_a   1.000
_cell.length_b   1.000
_cell.length_c   1.000
_cell.angle_alpha   90.00
_cell.angle_beta   90.00
_cell.angle_gamma   90.00
#
_symmetry.space_group_name_H-M   'P 1'
#
loop_
_entity.id
_entity.type
_entity.pdbx_description
1 polymer ?
#
loop_
_entity_poly.entity_id
_entity_poly.type
_entity_poly.pdbx_seq_one_letter_code
_entity_poly.pdbx_strand_id
1 'polypeptide(L)'
;AENILGRWRAVEEPDYDWDDSDDDGACDVPMYLGIMTFEHDGRGVADNGEHFAWSLTGRRITVDYGFIPARLTVSEICERRMVWKVLATEAGSVKYYGRIVFERL
;
A
#
# COMPACT_ATOMS: atom_id res chain seq x y z
N ALA A 1 -5.16 -13.96 -6.42
CA ALA A 1 -5.82 -12.65 -6.37
C ALA A 1 -6.95 -12.63 -5.33
N GLU A 2 -7.74 -13.70 -5.17
CA GLU A 2 -8.92 -13.70 -4.29
C GLU A 2 -8.63 -13.39 -2.81
N ASN A 3 -7.46 -13.77 -2.29
CA ASN A 3 -7.08 -13.49 -0.90
C ASN A 3 -6.88 -12.01 -0.57
N ILE A 4 -6.91 -11.10 -1.55
CA ILE A 4 -6.83 -9.65 -1.30
C ILE A 4 -8.17 -8.99 -1.07
N LEU A 5 -9.25 -9.66 -1.45
CA LEU A 5 -10.56 -9.04 -1.53
C LEU A 5 -11.21 -8.88 -0.16
N GLY A 6 -12.06 -7.88 -0.05
CA GLY A 6 -12.75 -7.53 1.19
C GLY A 6 -12.01 -6.49 2.00
N ARG A 7 -12.32 -6.42 3.29
CA ARG A 7 -11.89 -5.36 4.20
C ARG A 7 -10.65 -5.76 4.98
N TRP A 8 -9.71 -4.83 5.07
CA TRP A 8 -8.43 -4.99 5.72
C TRP A 8 -8.15 -3.78 6.59
N ARG A 9 -7.63 -4.00 7.78
CA ARG A 9 -7.21 -2.94 8.70
C ARG A 9 -5.70 -2.93 8.81
N ALA A 10 -5.07 -1.79 8.56
CA ALA A 10 -3.67 -1.58 8.87
C ALA A 10 -3.46 -1.63 10.40
N VAL A 11 -2.54 -2.48 10.84
CA VAL A 11 -2.20 -2.68 12.25
C VAL A 11 -0.74 -2.36 12.57
N GLU A 12 0.10 -2.29 11.55
CA GLU A 12 1.49 -1.84 11.62
C GLU A 12 1.74 -0.99 10.38
N GLU A 13 2.12 0.26 10.57
CA GLU A 13 2.54 1.18 9.52
C GLU A 13 4.03 1.49 9.72
N PRO A 14 4.80 1.69 8.64
CA PRO A 14 6.20 2.07 8.76
C PRO A 14 6.28 3.46 9.39
N ASP A 15 7.24 3.62 10.29
CA ASP A 15 7.57 4.90 10.90
C ASP A 15 8.27 5.75 9.83
N TYR A 16 7.49 6.48 9.04
CA TYR A 16 8.02 7.50 8.16
C TYR A 16 8.39 8.69 9.03
N ASP A 17 9.69 8.89 9.24
CA ASP A 17 10.18 10.15 9.78
C ASP A 17 9.85 11.22 8.74
N TRP A 18 8.78 11.98 8.99
CA TRP A 18 8.21 13.02 8.12
C TRP A 18 9.12 14.26 8.05
N ASP A 19 10.44 14.08 8.09
CA ASP A 19 11.38 15.20 7.97
C ASP A 19 11.57 15.52 6.48
N ASP A 20 10.67 16.37 5.98
CA ASP A 20 10.56 16.91 4.62
C ASP A 20 11.77 17.80 4.21
N SER A 21 13.01 17.32 4.40
CA SER A 21 14.21 18.14 4.15
C SER A 21 15.00 17.79 2.89
N ASP A 22 14.83 16.62 2.28
CA ASP A 22 15.52 16.26 1.02
C ASP A 22 14.51 15.73 -0.02
N ASP A 23 13.97 16.66 -0.81
CA ASP A 23 13.17 16.41 -2.01
C ASP A 23 14.04 15.77 -3.12
N ASP A 24 14.33 14.48 -2.94
CA ASP A 24 14.99 13.63 -3.94
C ASP A 24 13.97 12.96 -4.88
N GLY A 25 12.69 13.40 -4.87
CA GLY A 25 11.60 12.78 -5.63
C GLY A 25 11.20 11.39 -5.14
N ALA A 26 11.61 11.01 -3.93
CA ALA A 26 11.32 9.71 -3.33
C ALA A 26 9.92 9.70 -2.67
N CYS A 27 8.89 9.60 -3.52
CA CYS A 27 7.52 9.18 -3.23
C CYS A 27 7.00 9.51 -1.82
N ASP A 28 6.34 10.66 -1.68
CA ASP A 28 5.35 10.87 -0.63
C ASP A 28 4.34 9.71 -0.69
N VAL A 29 4.33 8.83 0.32
CA VAL A 29 3.26 7.86 0.51
C VAL A 29 2.43 8.34 1.69
N PRO A 30 1.56 9.36 1.52
CA PRO A 30 0.66 9.80 2.58
C PRO A 30 -0.49 8.81 2.68
N MET A 31 -0.21 7.58 3.09
CA MET A 31 -1.27 6.60 3.28
C MET A 31 -1.45 6.37 4.78
N TYR A 32 -2.39 7.13 5.36
CA TYR A 32 -3.11 6.69 6.55
C TYR A 32 -3.95 5.48 6.11
N LEU A 33 -3.41 4.27 6.23
CA LEU A 33 -3.98 3.08 5.57
C LEU A 33 -5.15 2.47 6.32
N GLY A 34 -5.44 2.95 7.53
CA GLY A 34 -6.69 2.76 8.27
C GLY A 34 -7.38 1.42 7.95
N ILE A 35 -8.58 1.52 7.38
CA ILE A 35 -9.32 0.39 6.78
C ILE A 35 -9.34 0.56 5.26
N MET A 36 -9.04 -0.50 4.53
CA MET A 36 -9.14 -0.56 3.07
C MET A 36 -10.06 -1.69 2.64
N THR A 37 -10.89 -1.42 1.63
CA THR A 37 -11.74 -2.42 0.98
C THR A 37 -11.26 -2.63 -0.44
N PHE A 38 -11.00 -3.89 -0.84
CA PHE A 38 -10.63 -4.24 -2.22
C PHE A 38 -11.77 -5.02 -2.89
N GLU A 39 -12.27 -4.50 -4.00
CA GLU A 39 -13.37 -5.07 -4.79
C GLU A 39 -12.87 -5.77 -6.06
N HIS A 40 -13.62 -6.78 -6.51
CA HIS A 40 -13.25 -7.66 -7.62
C HIS A 40 -12.95 -6.94 -8.96
N ASP A 41 -13.52 -5.77 -9.19
CA ASP A 41 -13.39 -5.00 -10.44
C ASP A 41 -12.14 -4.08 -10.45
N GLY A 42 -11.26 -4.22 -9.46
CA GLY A 42 -10.07 -3.38 -9.32
C GLY A 42 -10.35 -2.03 -8.68
N ARG A 43 -11.52 -1.83 -8.07
CA ARG A 43 -11.82 -0.66 -7.24
C ARG A 43 -11.62 -0.95 -5.78
N GLY A 44 -11.36 0.08 -5.00
CA GLY A 44 -11.34 -0.01 -3.56
C GLY A 44 -11.73 1.31 -2.89
N VAL A 45 -11.96 1.23 -1.59
CA VAL A 45 -12.40 2.34 -0.76
C VAL A 45 -11.60 2.35 0.53
N ALA A 46 -11.01 3.50 0.86
CA ALA A 46 -10.27 3.74 2.10
C ALA A 46 -11.20 4.19 3.23
N ASP A 47 -10.68 4.25 4.45
CA ASP A 47 -11.47 4.54 5.67
C ASP A 47 -12.11 5.93 5.65
N ASN A 48 -11.44 6.89 5.01
CA ASN A 48 -11.93 8.24 4.79
C ASN A 48 -13.00 8.35 3.68
N GLY A 49 -13.37 7.23 3.04
CA GLY A 49 -14.31 7.17 1.93
C GLY A 49 -13.71 7.46 0.55
N GLU A 50 -12.39 7.69 0.45
CA GLU A 50 -11.74 7.90 -0.83
C GLU A 50 -11.69 6.61 -1.65
N HIS A 51 -11.99 6.75 -2.94
CA HIS A 51 -11.92 5.65 -3.89
C HIS A 51 -10.52 5.57 -4.49
N PHE A 52 -10.03 4.34 -4.68
CA PHE A 52 -8.78 4.07 -5.37
C PHE A 52 -8.96 2.95 -6.38
N ALA A 53 -8.12 2.96 -7.41
CA ALA A 53 -7.94 1.80 -8.29
C ALA A 53 -6.83 0.91 -7.73
N TRP A 54 -6.95 -0.40 -7.91
CA TRP A 54 -5.90 -1.33 -7.53
C TRP A 54 -5.73 -2.44 -8.54
N SER A 55 -4.52 -2.99 -8.58
CA SER A 55 -4.21 -4.18 -9.35
C SER A 55 -3.15 -5.02 -8.64
N LEU A 56 -3.22 -6.33 -8.84
CA LEU A 56 -2.24 -7.28 -8.32
C LEU A 56 -1.65 -8.10 -9.47
N THR A 57 -0.37 -7.89 -9.74
CA THR A 57 0.37 -8.63 -10.78
C THR A 57 1.49 -9.41 -10.11
N GLY A 58 1.32 -10.74 -10.01
CA GLY A 58 2.24 -11.59 -9.26
C GLY A 58 2.28 -11.20 -7.78
N ARG A 59 3.42 -10.69 -7.32
CA ARG A 59 3.61 -10.17 -5.95
C ARG A 59 3.58 -8.64 -5.86
N ARG A 60 3.25 -7.94 -6.94
CA ARG A 60 3.24 -6.48 -6.96
C ARG A 60 1.81 -5.98 -6.89
N ILE A 61 1.50 -5.17 -5.88
CA ILE A 61 0.25 -4.44 -5.79
C ILE A 61 0.50 -2.99 -6.23
N THR A 62 -0.41 -2.48 -7.04
CA THR A 62 -0.51 -1.05 -7.33
C THR A 62 -1.79 -0.55 -6.69
N VAL A 63 -1.71 0.54 -5.95
CA VAL A 63 -2.86 1.27 -5.39
C VAL A 63 -2.75 2.70 -5.91
N ASP A 64 -3.80 3.19 -6.55
CA ASP A 64 -3.82 4.48 -7.23
C ASP A 64 -5.00 5.31 -6.75
N TYR A 65 -4.70 6.34 -5.95
CA TYR A 65 -5.67 7.33 -5.45
C TYR A 65 -5.86 8.52 -6.44
N GLY A 66 -5.21 8.51 -7.61
CA GLY A 66 -5.34 9.54 -8.64
C GLY A 66 -4.40 10.75 -8.49
N PHE A 67 -3.76 10.94 -7.33
CA PHE A 67 -2.71 11.95 -7.14
C PHE A 67 -1.30 11.38 -7.32
N ILE A 68 -0.99 10.25 -6.66
CA ILE A 68 0.29 9.52 -6.79
C ILE A 68 0.01 8.01 -6.69
N PRO A 69 0.40 7.19 -7.69
CA PRO A 69 0.24 5.75 -7.60
C PRO A 69 1.28 5.13 -6.67
N ALA A 70 0.83 4.57 -5.55
CA ALA A 70 1.67 3.79 -4.66
C ALA A 70 1.92 2.39 -5.25
N ARG A 71 3.19 2.04 -5.43
CA ARG A 71 3.61 0.74 -5.96
C ARG A 71 4.33 -0.05 -4.87
N LEU A 72 3.68 -1.10 -4.39
CA LEU A 72 4.16 -1.88 -3.25
C LEU A 72 4.37 -3.34 -3.64
N THR A 73 5.23 -4.03 -2.90
CA THR A 73 5.39 -5.47 -3.06
C THR A 73 4.62 -6.19 -1.97
N VAL A 74 3.66 -7.03 -2.33
CA VAL A 74 3.00 -7.95 -1.41
C VAL A 74 3.93 -9.11 -1.13
N SER A 75 4.48 -9.18 0.09
CA SER A 75 5.33 -10.30 0.50
C SER A 75 4.55 -11.46 1.10
N GLU A 76 3.35 -11.19 1.63
CA GLU A 76 2.47 -12.20 2.22
C GLU A 76 1.02 -11.81 1.99
N ILE A 77 0.20 -12.79 1.63
CA ILE A 77 -1.26 -12.66 1.58
C ILE A 77 -1.93 -13.99 1.90
N CYS A 78 -2.61 -14.04 3.03
CA CYS A 78 -3.38 -15.20 3.50
C CYS A 78 -4.75 -14.75 3.99
N GLU A 79 -5.60 -15.68 4.43
CA GLU A 79 -6.99 -15.38 4.82
C GLU A 79 -7.14 -14.31 5.89
N ARG A 80 -6.12 -14.10 6.74
CA ARG A 80 -6.19 -13.19 7.89
C ARG A 80 -5.13 -12.10 7.90
N ARG A 81 -4.09 -12.21 7.08
CA ARG A 81 -2.94 -11.32 7.12
C ARG A 81 -2.44 -10.97 5.72
N MET A 82 -2.10 -9.71 5.55
CA MET A 82 -1.43 -9.21 4.36
C MET A 82 -0.25 -8.34 4.76
N VAL A 83 0.88 -8.50 4.07
CA VAL A 83 2.09 -7.71 4.33
C VAL A 83 2.54 -7.06 3.04
N TRP A 84 2.55 -5.74 3.05
CA TRP A 84 3.08 -4.90 1.98
C TRP A 84 4.46 -4.43 2.37
N LYS A 85 5.40 -4.50 1.42
CA LYS A 85 6.72 -3.92 1.53
C LYS A 85 6.75 -2.64 0.74
N VAL A 86 7.10 -1.56 1.43
CA VAL A 86 7.34 -0.26 0.85
C VAL A 86 8.73 -0.26 0.27
N LEU A 87 8.77 -0.06 -1.05
CA LEU A 87 10.00 0.10 -1.80
C LEU A 87 10.01 1.52 -2.34
N ALA A 88 11.08 2.27 -2.08
CA ALA A 88 11.32 3.51 -2.81
C ALA A 88 12.43 3.28 -3.83
N THR A 89 12.31 3.94 -4.97
CA THR A 89 13.36 3.93 -5.99
C THR A 89 14.13 5.23 -5.83
N GLU A 90 15.38 5.13 -5.41
CA GLU A 90 16.28 6.27 -5.29
C GLU A 90 17.48 6.05 -6.22
N ALA A 91 17.71 6.99 -7.13
CA ALA A 91 18.83 6.95 -8.08
C ALA A 91 18.99 5.61 -8.84
N GLY A 92 17.87 4.98 -9.23
CA GLY A 92 17.88 3.70 -9.96
C GLY A 92 18.11 2.45 -9.07
N SER A 93 18.22 2.63 -7.75
CA SER A 93 18.27 1.53 -6.77
C SER A 93 16.94 1.40 -6.04
N VAL A 94 16.47 0.16 -5.87
CA VAL A 94 15.28 -0.12 -5.06
C VAL A 94 15.72 -0.32 -3.62
N LYS A 95 15.37 0.61 -2.74
CA LYS A 95 15.63 0.51 -1.30
C LYS A 95 14.33 0.12 -0.58
N TYR A 96 14.46 -0.68 0.47
CA TYR A 96 13.35 -1.07 1.34
C TYR A 96 13.23 -0.05 2.46
N TYR A 97 12.08 0.60 2.55
CA TYR A 97 11.83 1.66 3.54
C TYR A 97 10.95 1.20 4.70
N GLY A 98 10.17 0.12 4.52
CA GLY A 98 9.36 -0.41 5.60
C GLY A 98 8.32 -1.42 5.14
N ARG A 99 7.44 -1.81 6.06
CA ARG A 99 6.30 -2.67 5.75
C ARG A 99 5.03 -2.13 6.36
N ILE A 100 3.92 -2.43 5.70
CA ILE A 100 2.58 -2.25 6.26
C ILE A 100 1.99 -3.64 6.47
N VAL A 101 1.46 -3.89 7.66
CA VAL A 101 0.76 -5.14 7.98
C VAL A 101 -0.72 -4.86 8.12
N PHE A 102 -1.52 -5.71 7.46
CA PHE A 102 -2.96 -5.67 7.53
C PHE A 102 -3.52 -6.95 8.15
N GLU A 103 -4.60 -6.79 8.91
CA GLU A 103 -5.47 -7.87 9.36
C GLU A 103 -6.82 -7.81 8.65
N ARG A 104 -7.39 -8.97 8.33
CA ARG A 104 -8.71 -9.03 7.70
C ARG A 104 -9.83 -8.74 8.70
N LEU A 105 -10.84 -8.00 8.26
CA LEU A 105 -12.08 -7.71 9.00
C LEU A 105 -13.24 -8.62 8.60
#